data_AF-A0A955EQE4-F1
#
_entry.id   AF-A0A955EQE4-F1
#
_cell.length_a   1.000
_cell.length_b   1.000
_cell.length_c   1.000
_cell.angle_alpha   90.00
_cell.angle_beta   90.00
_cell.angle_gamma   90.00
#
_symmetry.space_group_name_H-M   'P 1'
#
loop_
_entity.id
_entity.type
_entity.pdbx_description
1 polymer ?
#
loop_
_entity_poly.entity_id
_entity_poly.type
_entity_poly.pdbx_seq_one_letter_code
_entity_poly.pdbx_strand_id
1 'polypeptide(L)'
;DALVALAFGGDDGALAELTTLARRPSSAPVHRLLPAMSDLEALGASGGDEARAVLRSHHAIEVLDREPYYKLLAVRVPLVWLDIAAPTPEPSRTRLCELWLDRYPGHPGSDDIALRVARSRLAQGRYRDAARWYGKAAALPDQDRGVRRAAAGGLVALAEVLLDREQVLELADELGDETPQHELLHYIYVRRTAAEVGVREGLDALELAIKRADVPTLEAAWHGWDRSWPARGLDSGRTPLPKGDALRAPPQRGLDATAGQEPLVSQDEHDERLDPSRESVYLHVDAIARQVRRWTILARLEERARHERRYEREDLEYKAAAILYHDRGVFWPVYGWYGSNLGHWLAEAWRHDPAPFQRGAERFMATSQSWQRALAAFGRFLDDNPDSDLADKARFSMGLCWRRLADAAPRHLFTSSELDDARRDEAAAGVIACMGEVARHHPQSPLADDAARAVVYWRTWLDRRARAAQARAARGR
;
A
#
# COMPACT_ATOMS: atom_id res chain seq x y z
N ASP A 1 -9.29 14.60 -33.74
CA ASP A 1 -10.55 14.72 -32.95
C ASP A 1 -11.75 14.29 -33.75
N ALA A 2 -12.08 14.86 -34.91
CA ALA A 2 -13.15 14.27 -35.74
C ALA A 2 -12.88 12.79 -36.03
N LEU A 3 -11.64 12.46 -36.39
CA LEU A 3 -11.21 11.07 -36.58
C LEU A 3 -11.27 10.24 -35.29
N VAL A 4 -10.87 10.82 -34.16
CA VAL A 4 -10.83 10.15 -32.86
C VAL A 4 -12.26 9.90 -32.37
N ALA A 5 -13.12 10.92 -32.45
CA ALA A 5 -14.53 10.92 -32.13
C ALA A 5 -15.33 9.91 -32.96
N LEU A 6 -15.10 9.88 -34.28
CA LEU A 6 -15.70 8.89 -35.18
C LEU A 6 -15.23 7.48 -34.81
N ALA A 7 -13.93 7.29 -34.55
CA ALA A 7 -13.40 6.00 -34.12
C ALA A 7 -14.01 5.55 -32.78
N PHE A 8 -14.16 6.45 -31.80
CA PHE A 8 -14.82 6.18 -30.52
C PHE A 8 -16.34 5.93 -30.64
N GLY A 9 -16.98 6.55 -31.63
CA GLY A 9 -18.37 6.29 -32.02
C GLY A 9 -18.58 4.96 -32.74
N GLY A 10 -17.52 4.18 -32.98
CA GLY A 10 -17.58 2.87 -33.62
C GLY A 10 -17.41 2.88 -35.15
N ASP A 11 -16.91 3.96 -35.74
CA ASP A 11 -16.59 4.01 -37.17
C ASP A 11 -15.29 3.24 -37.48
N ASP A 12 -15.41 2.13 -38.22
CA ASP A 12 -14.30 1.23 -38.56
C ASP A 12 -13.23 1.90 -39.43
N GLY A 13 -13.63 2.81 -40.33
CA GLY A 13 -12.71 3.54 -41.20
C GLY A 13 -11.86 4.54 -40.42
N ALA A 14 -12.49 5.25 -39.49
CA ALA A 14 -11.82 6.15 -38.59
C ALA A 14 -10.87 5.43 -37.62
N LEU A 15 -11.25 4.24 -37.12
CA LEU A 15 -10.38 3.39 -36.31
C LEU A 15 -9.15 2.89 -37.09
N ALA A 16 -9.32 2.49 -38.35
CA ALA A 16 -8.22 2.04 -39.21
C ALA A 16 -7.22 3.17 -39.51
N GLU A 17 -7.73 4.37 -39.80
CA GLU A 17 -6.91 5.56 -40.05
C GLU A 17 -6.21 6.03 -38.77
N LEU A 18 -6.89 6.02 -37.61
CA LEU A 18 -6.26 6.33 -36.32
C LEU A 18 -5.16 5.32 -35.97
N THR A 19 -5.37 4.03 -36.22
CA THR A 19 -4.35 2.99 -36.06
C THR A 19 -3.13 3.25 -36.95
N THR A 20 -3.37 3.69 -38.19
CA THR A 20 -2.30 4.06 -39.13
C THR A 20 -1.55 5.30 -38.64
N LEU A 21 -2.26 6.30 -38.12
CA LEU A 21 -1.70 7.52 -37.57
C LEU A 21 -0.83 7.26 -36.33
N ALA A 22 -1.28 6.40 -35.42
CA ALA A 22 -0.56 6.02 -34.18
C ALA A 22 0.80 5.36 -34.46
N ARG A 23 0.95 4.72 -35.62
CA ARG A 23 2.22 4.09 -36.04
C ARG A 23 3.23 5.06 -36.66
N ARG A 24 2.83 6.30 -36.96
CA ARG A 24 3.75 7.30 -37.54
C ARG A 24 4.69 7.84 -36.44
N PRO A 25 5.97 8.16 -36.76
CA PRO A 25 6.90 8.74 -35.80
C PRO A 25 6.31 10.00 -35.15
N SER A 26 6.59 10.21 -33.87
CA SER A 26 6.18 11.41 -33.12
C SER A 26 6.73 12.71 -33.72
N SER A 27 7.80 12.61 -34.52
CA SER A 27 8.42 13.70 -35.29
C SER A 27 7.71 14.04 -36.61
N ALA A 28 6.73 13.24 -37.05
CA ALA A 28 5.85 13.66 -38.14
C ALA A 28 5.14 14.97 -37.72
N PRO A 29 5.00 15.97 -38.61
CA PRO A 29 4.53 17.31 -38.25
C PRO A 29 3.16 17.24 -37.58
N VAL A 30 3.20 17.33 -36.27
CA VAL A 30 2.07 17.31 -35.35
C VAL A 30 2.51 18.24 -34.23
N HIS A 31 1.78 19.34 -34.11
CA HIS A 31 2.13 20.42 -33.22
C HIS A 31 2.08 19.93 -31.76
N ARG A 32 3.13 20.25 -30.99
CA ARG A 32 3.21 19.96 -29.55
C ARG A 32 2.15 20.77 -28.81
N LEU A 33 1.55 20.18 -27.77
CA LEU A 33 0.43 20.78 -27.03
C LEU A 33 0.91 21.34 -25.68
N LEU A 34 1.48 22.54 -25.79
CA LEU A 34 1.55 23.74 -24.92
C LEU A 34 1.58 23.74 -23.37
N PRO A 35 2.09 24.86 -22.77
CA PRO A 35 2.16 25.14 -21.32
C PRO A 35 0.90 25.84 -20.77
N ALA A 36 0.86 25.99 -19.43
CA ALA A 36 -0.02 26.76 -18.51
C ALA A 36 -1.48 27.10 -18.89
N MET A 37 -2.40 27.03 -17.92
CA MET A 37 -3.83 27.33 -18.07
C MET A 37 -4.14 28.75 -18.57
N SER A 38 -3.36 29.75 -18.16
CA SER A 38 -3.46 31.13 -18.65
C SER A 38 -3.05 31.25 -20.12
N ASP A 39 -2.13 30.38 -20.55
CA ASP A 39 -1.71 30.31 -21.94
C ASP A 39 -2.79 29.61 -22.77
N LEU A 40 -3.54 28.63 -22.25
CA LEU A 40 -4.70 28.02 -22.94
C LEU A 40 -5.79 29.03 -23.30
N GLU A 41 -6.11 29.96 -22.40
CA GLU A 41 -7.09 31.03 -22.65
C GLU A 41 -6.56 32.07 -23.65
N ALA A 42 -5.30 32.49 -23.50
CA ALA A 42 -4.64 33.41 -24.43
C ALA A 42 -4.45 32.80 -25.82
N LEU A 43 -4.19 31.50 -25.88
CA LEU A 43 -4.00 30.72 -27.10
C LEU A 43 -5.33 30.45 -27.80
N GLY A 44 -6.39 30.08 -27.07
CA GLY A 44 -7.75 30.02 -27.60
C GLY A 44 -8.19 31.35 -28.22
N ALA A 45 -7.74 32.48 -27.64
CA ALA A 45 -7.95 33.82 -28.19
C ALA A 45 -7.04 34.16 -29.38
N SER A 46 -5.86 33.54 -29.52
CA SER A 46 -4.89 33.84 -30.59
C SER A 46 -5.21 33.18 -31.94
N GLY A 47 -6.07 32.15 -31.96
CA GLY A 47 -6.65 31.58 -33.19
C GLY A 47 -5.69 30.79 -34.09
N GLY A 48 -4.46 30.54 -33.66
CA GLY A 48 -3.44 29.80 -34.42
C GLY A 48 -3.71 28.29 -34.55
N ASP A 49 -2.93 27.60 -35.39
CA ASP A 49 -3.05 26.15 -35.57
C ASP A 49 -2.73 25.35 -34.30
N GLU A 50 -1.83 25.88 -33.47
CA GLU A 50 -1.48 25.34 -32.14
C GLU A 50 -2.66 25.48 -31.15
N ALA A 51 -3.33 26.64 -31.16
CA ALA A 51 -4.59 26.88 -30.43
C ALA A 51 -5.68 25.90 -30.79
N ARG A 52 -5.85 25.69 -32.09
CA ARG A 52 -6.86 24.79 -32.61
C ARG A 52 -6.52 23.33 -32.34
N ALA A 53 -5.25 22.95 -32.16
CA ALA A 53 -4.86 21.58 -31.83
C ALA A 53 -5.11 21.24 -30.34
N VAL A 54 -4.96 22.22 -29.45
CA VAL A 54 -5.24 22.12 -28.01
C VAL A 54 -6.73 21.96 -27.71
N LEU A 55 -7.58 22.83 -28.24
CA LEU A 55 -9.04 22.73 -28.06
C LEU A 55 -9.58 21.39 -28.59
N ARG A 56 -8.90 20.87 -29.60
CA ARG A 56 -9.21 19.62 -30.29
C ARG A 56 -8.94 18.39 -29.43
N SER A 57 -7.81 18.33 -28.74
CA SER A 57 -7.44 17.17 -27.92
C SER A 57 -8.28 17.04 -26.64
N HIS A 58 -8.69 18.15 -26.04
CA HIS A 58 -9.68 18.14 -24.94
C HIS A 58 -11.04 17.63 -25.42
N HIS A 59 -11.48 18.04 -26.61
CA HIS A 59 -12.72 17.57 -27.19
C HIS A 59 -12.73 16.06 -27.47
N ALA A 60 -11.59 15.46 -27.79
CA ALA A 60 -11.48 14.02 -27.96
C ALA A 60 -11.74 13.25 -26.64
N ILE A 61 -11.31 13.79 -25.50
CA ILE A 61 -11.58 13.22 -24.18
C ILE A 61 -13.07 13.41 -23.81
N GLU A 62 -13.66 14.55 -24.17
CA GLU A 62 -15.10 14.80 -23.99
C GLU A 62 -15.98 13.83 -24.78
N VAL A 63 -15.59 13.48 -26.02
CA VAL A 63 -16.26 12.45 -26.82
C VAL A 63 -16.15 11.08 -26.20
N LEU A 64 -14.99 10.79 -25.63
CA LEU A 64 -14.70 9.56 -24.93
C LEU A 64 -15.64 9.34 -23.74
N ASP A 65 -15.83 10.37 -22.92
CA ASP A 65 -16.62 10.28 -21.69
C ASP A 65 -18.09 10.62 -21.87
N ARG A 66 -18.45 11.24 -23.00
CA ARG A 66 -19.74 11.92 -23.21
C ARG A 66 -20.04 12.96 -22.13
N GLU A 67 -18.99 13.47 -21.50
CA GLU A 67 -19.03 14.46 -20.44
C GLU A 67 -17.96 15.53 -20.70
N PRO A 68 -18.22 16.81 -20.37
CA PRO A 68 -17.21 17.86 -20.50
C PRO A 68 -16.02 17.58 -19.58
N TYR A 69 -14.80 17.56 -20.12
CA TYR A 69 -13.58 17.20 -19.40
C TYR A 69 -13.14 18.35 -18.48
N TYR A 70 -13.24 19.58 -18.99
CA TYR A 70 -13.27 20.76 -18.13
C TYR A 70 -14.72 21.16 -17.91
N LYS A 71 -15.05 21.53 -16.66
CA LYS A 71 -16.28 22.28 -16.36
C LYS A 71 -16.26 23.71 -16.96
N LEU A 72 -15.57 23.91 -18.07
CA LEU A 72 -15.65 25.12 -18.87
C LEU A 72 -17.04 25.12 -19.52
N LEU A 73 -17.95 25.85 -18.88
CA LEU A 73 -19.22 26.31 -19.42
C LEU A 73 -20.22 25.20 -19.79
N ALA A 74 -20.63 24.41 -18.80
CA ALA A 74 -21.92 23.67 -18.86
C ALA A 74 -23.13 24.58 -19.17
N VAL A 75 -22.97 25.91 -19.13
CA VAL A 75 -23.99 26.91 -19.46
C VAL A 75 -23.98 27.32 -20.95
N ARG A 76 -23.01 26.87 -21.78
CA ARG A 76 -22.90 27.35 -23.19
C ARG A 76 -22.77 26.29 -24.28
N VAL A 77 -22.72 25.00 -23.96
CA VAL A 77 -22.83 23.95 -24.99
C VAL A 77 -24.28 23.47 -25.03
N PRO A 78 -25.11 23.89 -26.01
CA PRO A 78 -26.46 23.38 -26.11
C PRO A 78 -26.43 21.89 -26.46
N LEU A 79 -26.91 21.06 -25.52
CA LEU A 79 -27.67 19.83 -25.74
C LEU A 79 -27.60 19.20 -27.16
N VAL A 80 -26.46 18.60 -27.51
CA VAL A 80 -26.32 17.68 -28.67
C VAL A 80 -25.65 16.35 -28.27
N TRP A 81 -25.09 16.25 -27.07
CA TRP A 81 -24.20 15.15 -26.65
C TRP A 81 -24.88 13.98 -25.93
N LEU A 82 -26.13 14.17 -25.51
CA LEU A 82 -26.84 13.23 -24.65
C LEU A 82 -27.60 12.12 -25.40
N ASP A 83 -27.67 12.16 -26.73
CA ASP A 83 -28.65 11.35 -27.48
C ASP A 83 -28.08 10.45 -28.59
N ILE A 84 -26.78 10.13 -28.60
CA ILE A 84 -26.21 9.29 -29.66
C ILE A 84 -25.39 8.10 -29.12
N ALA A 85 -25.88 6.91 -29.50
CA ALA A 85 -25.28 5.58 -29.52
C ALA A 85 -25.25 4.75 -28.21
N ALA A 86 -25.48 3.44 -28.36
CA ALA A 86 -25.24 2.42 -27.36
C ALA A 86 -23.82 2.55 -26.76
N PRO A 87 -23.58 2.13 -25.50
CA PRO A 87 -22.24 2.15 -24.92
C PRO A 87 -21.27 1.39 -25.84
N THR A 88 -20.20 2.05 -26.29
CA THR A 88 -19.12 1.39 -27.03
C THR A 88 -18.66 0.19 -26.19
N PRO A 89 -18.58 -1.03 -26.77
CA PRO A 89 -18.09 -2.18 -26.04
C PRO A 89 -16.73 -1.87 -25.43
N GLU A 90 -16.60 -2.13 -24.14
CA GLU A 90 -15.45 -1.66 -23.36
C GLU A 90 -14.07 -2.02 -23.96
N PRO A 91 -13.86 -3.21 -24.58
CA PRO A 91 -12.58 -3.53 -25.23
C PRO A 91 -12.18 -2.57 -26.37
N SER A 92 -13.14 -2.04 -27.14
CA SER A 92 -12.86 -1.11 -28.24
C SER A 92 -12.46 0.26 -27.70
N ARG A 93 -13.09 0.70 -26.61
CA ARG A 93 -12.73 1.95 -25.92
C ARG A 93 -11.32 1.87 -25.33
N THR A 94 -10.98 0.78 -24.65
CA THR A 94 -9.61 0.57 -24.12
C THR A 94 -8.57 0.66 -25.23
N ARG A 95 -8.79 -0.04 -26.35
CA ARG A 95 -7.86 -0.05 -27.48
C ARG A 95 -7.65 1.34 -28.07
N LEU A 96 -8.71 2.13 -28.18
CA LEU A 96 -8.63 3.50 -28.66
C LEU A 96 -7.89 4.41 -27.68
N CYS A 97 -8.08 4.24 -26.37
CA CYS A 97 -7.29 4.92 -25.34
C CYS A 97 -5.79 4.58 -25.47
N GLU A 98 -5.44 3.31 -25.69
CA GLU A 98 -4.05 2.89 -25.90
C GLU A 98 -3.45 3.53 -27.17
N LEU A 99 -4.17 3.51 -28.29
CA LEU A 99 -3.73 4.18 -29.53
C LEU A 99 -3.57 5.69 -29.35
N TRP A 100 -4.43 6.31 -28.55
CA TRP A 100 -4.34 7.72 -28.22
C TRP A 100 -3.09 8.00 -27.37
N LEU A 101 -2.79 7.17 -26.37
CA LEU A 101 -1.61 7.31 -25.52
C LEU A 101 -0.31 7.11 -26.30
N ASP A 102 -0.26 6.12 -27.20
CA ASP A 102 0.88 5.91 -28.09
C ASP A 102 1.12 7.14 -28.98
N ARG A 103 0.04 7.81 -29.38
CA ARG A 103 0.10 8.98 -30.25
C ARG A 103 0.44 10.27 -29.51
N TYR A 104 -0.07 10.44 -28.29
CA TYR A 104 -0.02 11.69 -27.54
C TYR A 104 0.52 11.50 -26.11
N PRO A 105 1.70 10.88 -25.90
CA PRO A 105 2.17 10.50 -24.57
C PRO A 105 2.47 11.70 -23.64
N GLY A 106 2.64 12.91 -24.19
CA GLY A 106 2.88 14.14 -23.42
C GLY A 106 1.65 15.03 -23.25
N HIS A 107 0.46 14.58 -23.66
CA HIS A 107 -0.76 15.39 -23.52
C HIS A 107 -1.17 15.47 -22.04
N PRO A 108 -1.73 16.60 -21.56
CA PRO A 108 -2.22 16.74 -20.19
C PRO A 108 -3.08 15.54 -19.72
N GLY A 109 -4.27 15.29 -20.28
CA GLY A 109 -5.09 14.13 -19.90
C GLY A 109 -4.55 12.71 -20.18
N SER A 110 -3.25 12.52 -20.46
CA SER A 110 -2.68 11.18 -20.66
C SER A 110 -2.70 10.32 -19.40
N ASP A 111 -2.50 10.89 -18.22
CA ASP A 111 -2.61 10.16 -16.96
C ASP A 111 -4.04 9.67 -16.72
N ASP A 112 -5.04 10.50 -16.98
CA ASP A 112 -6.47 10.12 -16.94
C ASP A 112 -6.80 9.00 -17.92
N ILE A 113 -6.34 9.11 -19.17
CA ILE A 113 -6.56 8.07 -20.19
C ILE A 113 -5.84 6.78 -19.80
N ALA A 114 -4.61 6.85 -19.28
CA ALA A 114 -3.87 5.69 -18.78
C ALA A 114 -4.56 5.06 -17.56
N LEU A 115 -5.10 5.86 -16.66
CA LEU A 115 -5.88 5.39 -15.51
C LEU A 115 -7.16 4.66 -15.95
N ARG A 116 -7.85 5.15 -17.00
CA ARG A 116 -8.99 4.45 -17.61
C ARG A 116 -8.56 3.10 -18.20
N VAL A 117 -7.43 3.05 -18.91
CA VAL A 117 -6.88 1.78 -19.42
C VAL A 117 -6.58 0.83 -18.27
N ALA A 118 -5.94 1.30 -17.19
CA ALA A 118 -5.63 0.50 -16.01
C ALA A 118 -6.90 -0.13 -15.40
N ARG A 119 -7.94 0.68 -15.18
CA ARG A 119 -9.25 0.24 -14.67
C ARG A 119 -9.93 -0.78 -15.58
N SER A 120 -9.85 -0.59 -16.89
CA SER A 120 -10.39 -1.54 -17.86
C SER A 120 -9.66 -2.89 -17.79
N ARG A 121 -8.32 -2.89 -17.70
CA ARG A 121 -7.54 -4.11 -17.52
C ARG A 121 -7.84 -4.80 -16.19
N LEU A 122 -8.04 -4.03 -15.12
CA LEU A 122 -8.45 -4.54 -13.81
C LEU A 122 -9.81 -5.23 -13.89
N ALA A 123 -10.79 -4.61 -14.55
CA ALA A 123 -12.12 -5.18 -14.78
C ALA A 123 -12.09 -6.49 -15.59
N GLN A 124 -11.06 -6.67 -16.42
CA GLN A 124 -10.81 -7.88 -17.21
C GLN A 124 -10.04 -8.96 -16.44
N GLY A 125 -9.69 -8.75 -15.16
CA GLY A 125 -8.84 -9.66 -14.38
C GLY A 125 -7.37 -9.68 -14.83
N ARG A 126 -6.95 -8.75 -15.69
CA ARG A 126 -5.57 -8.64 -16.21
C ARG A 126 -4.72 -7.81 -15.25
N TYR A 127 -4.50 -8.30 -14.03
CA TYR A 127 -3.93 -7.51 -12.93
C TYR A 127 -2.52 -6.97 -13.20
N ARG A 128 -1.63 -7.75 -13.82
CA ARG A 128 -0.27 -7.29 -14.15
C ARG A 128 -0.30 -6.14 -15.16
N ASP A 129 -1.12 -6.27 -16.20
CA ASP A 129 -1.32 -5.20 -17.19
C ASP A 129 -1.96 -3.95 -16.56
N ALA A 130 -2.94 -4.15 -15.67
CA ALA A 130 -3.54 -3.06 -14.92
C ALA A 130 -2.51 -2.32 -14.05
N ALA A 131 -1.67 -3.05 -13.32
CA ALA A 131 -0.60 -2.48 -12.50
C ALA A 131 0.41 -1.71 -13.35
N ARG A 132 0.80 -2.24 -14.52
CA ARG A 132 1.64 -1.53 -15.48
C ARG A 132 1.02 -0.21 -15.93
N TRP A 133 -0.27 -0.19 -16.25
CA TRP A 133 -0.97 1.04 -16.64
C TRP A 133 -1.17 2.01 -15.48
N TYR A 134 -1.41 1.53 -14.26
CA TYR A 134 -1.41 2.38 -13.06
C TYR A 134 -0.03 3.01 -12.82
N GLY A 135 1.05 2.26 -13.00
CA GLY A 135 2.42 2.78 -12.95
C GLY A 135 2.67 3.88 -13.98
N LYS A 136 2.29 3.63 -15.25
CA LYS A 136 2.36 4.64 -16.32
C LYS A 136 1.54 5.88 -15.99
N ALA A 137 0.28 5.71 -15.57
CA ALA A 137 -0.60 6.83 -15.21
C ALA A 137 0.00 7.70 -14.11
N ALA A 138 0.67 7.10 -13.13
CA ALA A 138 1.32 7.83 -12.04
C ALA A 138 2.62 8.56 -12.44
N ALA A 139 3.16 8.28 -13.63
CA ALA A 139 4.40 8.88 -14.16
C ALA A 139 4.14 9.90 -15.29
N LEU A 140 2.92 9.98 -15.82
CA LEU A 140 2.55 10.89 -16.91
C LEU A 140 2.44 12.35 -16.43
N PRO A 141 2.64 13.34 -17.33
CA PRO A 141 3.08 14.69 -16.94
C PRO A 141 2.04 15.63 -16.30
N ASP A 142 0.74 15.43 -16.50
CA ASP A 142 -0.32 16.33 -15.95
C ASP A 142 -0.47 16.19 -14.44
N GLN A 143 -0.22 14.98 -13.94
CA GLN A 143 -0.09 14.67 -12.51
C GLN A 143 -1.19 15.27 -11.64
N ASP A 144 -2.42 15.33 -12.16
CA ASP A 144 -3.55 15.86 -11.42
C ASP A 144 -3.64 15.07 -10.11
N ARG A 145 -3.62 15.78 -8.97
CA ARG A 145 -3.38 15.17 -7.65
C ARG A 145 -4.30 13.99 -7.37
N GLY A 146 -5.54 14.04 -7.86
CA GLY A 146 -6.52 12.96 -7.77
C GLY A 146 -6.14 11.73 -8.61
N VAL A 147 -5.80 11.92 -9.88
CA VAL A 147 -5.43 10.87 -10.84
C VAL A 147 -4.15 10.19 -10.38
N ARG A 148 -3.13 10.98 -10.03
CA ARG A 148 -1.85 10.48 -9.52
C ARG A 148 -2.02 9.64 -8.26
N ARG A 149 -2.83 10.11 -7.30
CA ARG A 149 -3.15 9.35 -6.08
C ARG A 149 -3.89 8.06 -6.38
N ALA A 150 -4.83 8.09 -7.33
CA ALA A 150 -5.56 6.93 -7.77
C ALA A 150 -4.67 5.92 -8.47
N ALA A 151 -3.75 6.40 -9.31
CA ALA A 151 -2.81 5.60 -10.04
C ALA A 151 -1.80 4.91 -9.10
N ALA A 152 -1.14 5.67 -8.24
CA ALA A 152 -0.22 5.12 -7.24
C ALA A 152 -0.94 4.18 -6.26
N GLY A 153 -2.15 4.55 -5.81
CA GLY A 153 -2.98 3.72 -4.95
C GLY A 153 -3.37 2.40 -5.59
N GLY A 154 -3.80 2.42 -6.86
CA GLY A 154 -4.09 1.24 -7.66
C GLY A 154 -2.87 0.36 -7.85
N LEU A 155 -1.71 0.94 -8.18
CA LEU A 155 -0.44 0.20 -8.31
C LEU A 155 -0.09 -0.54 -7.01
N VAL A 156 -0.07 0.18 -5.87
CA VAL A 156 0.23 -0.41 -4.55
C VAL A 156 -0.76 -1.51 -4.19
N ALA A 157 -2.06 -1.26 -4.40
CA ALA A 157 -3.11 -2.22 -4.15
C ALA A 157 -2.87 -3.53 -4.92
N LEU A 158 -2.61 -3.46 -6.23
CA LEU A 158 -2.35 -4.64 -7.04
C LEU A 158 -1.05 -5.33 -6.64
N ALA A 159 0.04 -4.58 -6.45
CA ALA A 159 1.35 -5.11 -6.11
C ALA A 159 1.36 -5.83 -4.74
N GLU A 160 0.60 -5.35 -3.77
CA GLU A 160 0.53 -5.97 -2.44
C GLU A 160 -0.42 -7.18 -2.38
N VAL A 161 -1.55 -7.08 -3.07
CA VAL A 161 -2.68 -8.02 -2.90
C VAL A 161 -2.82 -9.01 -4.05
N LEU A 162 -2.69 -8.58 -5.29
CA LEU A 162 -3.06 -9.40 -6.45
C LEU A 162 -1.88 -9.98 -7.22
N LEU A 163 -0.73 -9.30 -7.23
CA LEU A 163 0.48 -9.82 -7.86
C LEU A 163 1.26 -10.73 -6.91
N ASP A 164 1.93 -11.74 -7.45
CA ASP A 164 2.97 -12.46 -6.71
C ASP A 164 4.27 -11.63 -6.66
N ARG A 165 5.26 -12.09 -5.89
CA ARG A 165 6.50 -11.31 -5.69
C ARG A 165 7.36 -11.21 -6.96
N GLU A 166 7.37 -12.25 -7.78
CA GLU A 166 8.17 -12.28 -9.01
C GLU A 166 7.57 -11.28 -10.01
N GLN A 167 6.25 -11.28 -10.16
CA GLN A 167 5.52 -10.31 -10.98
C GLN A 167 5.75 -8.86 -10.52
N VAL A 168 5.87 -8.60 -9.22
CA VAL A 168 6.20 -7.26 -8.68
C VAL A 168 7.61 -6.85 -9.11
N LEU A 169 8.59 -7.76 -9.04
CA LEU A 169 9.96 -7.47 -9.44
C LEU A 169 10.08 -7.24 -10.95
N GLU A 170 9.48 -8.13 -11.75
CA GLU A 170 9.42 -7.95 -13.21
C GLU A 170 8.75 -6.63 -13.60
N LEU A 171 7.70 -6.22 -12.88
CA LEU A 171 7.03 -4.96 -13.11
C LEU A 171 7.92 -3.76 -12.75
N ALA A 172 8.73 -3.87 -11.68
CA ALA A 172 9.71 -2.85 -11.32
C ALA A 172 10.73 -2.65 -12.45
N ASP A 173 11.27 -3.76 -12.98
CA ASP A 173 12.22 -3.76 -14.09
C ASP A 173 11.59 -3.19 -15.39
N GLU A 174 10.32 -3.52 -15.67
CA GLU A 174 9.61 -3.04 -16.86
C GLU A 174 9.29 -1.54 -16.84
N LEU A 175 9.01 -0.96 -15.67
CA LEU A 175 8.72 0.48 -15.55
C LEU A 175 9.99 1.34 -15.65
N GLY A 176 11.15 0.77 -15.35
CA GLY A 176 12.47 1.40 -15.47
C GLY A 176 12.77 2.47 -14.42
N ASP A 177 14.06 2.73 -14.26
CA ASP A 177 14.67 3.52 -13.18
C ASP A 177 14.25 5.00 -13.15
N GLU A 178 13.70 5.52 -14.25
CA GLU A 178 13.31 6.93 -14.37
C GLU A 178 12.01 7.29 -13.62
N THR A 179 11.35 6.31 -12.98
CA THR A 179 10.04 6.49 -12.36
C THR A 179 10.07 6.26 -10.84
N PRO A 180 9.46 7.14 -10.01
CA PRO A 180 9.32 6.88 -8.56
C PRO A 180 8.62 5.55 -8.23
N GLN A 181 7.84 5.03 -9.17
CA GLN A 181 7.15 3.75 -9.07
C GLN A 181 8.14 2.57 -9.08
N HIS A 182 9.29 2.69 -9.74
CA HIS A 182 10.34 1.67 -9.75
C HIS A 182 10.85 1.41 -8.33
N GLU A 183 11.23 2.46 -7.62
CA GLU A 183 11.73 2.32 -6.25
C GLU A 183 10.63 1.84 -5.26
N LEU A 184 9.39 2.29 -5.44
CA LEU A 184 8.24 1.77 -4.69
C LEU A 184 8.07 0.26 -4.87
N LEU A 185 8.14 -0.24 -6.09
CA LEU A 185 7.95 -1.66 -6.37
C LEU A 185 9.10 -2.50 -5.82
N HIS A 186 10.35 -2.02 -5.90
CA HIS A 186 11.48 -2.65 -5.21
C HIS A 186 11.29 -2.67 -3.69
N TYR A 187 10.82 -1.59 -3.08
CA TYR A 187 10.48 -1.57 -1.66
C TYR A 187 9.40 -2.61 -1.32
N ILE A 188 8.31 -2.68 -2.09
CA ILE A 188 7.24 -3.68 -1.89
C ILE A 188 7.81 -5.10 -2.02
N TYR A 189 8.64 -5.37 -3.04
CA TYR A 189 9.30 -6.66 -3.23
C TYR A 189 10.17 -7.05 -2.03
N VAL A 190 11.04 -6.14 -1.57
CA VAL A 190 11.93 -6.35 -0.41
C VAL A 190 11.12 -6.62 0.85
N ARG A 191 10.13 -5.78 1.14
CA ARG A 191 9.26 -5.91 2.32
C ARG A 191 8.47 -7.22 2.29
N ARG A 192 7.90 -7.58 1.14
CA ARG A 192 7.20 -8.86 0.96
C ARG A 192 8.15 -10.03 1.08
N THR A 193 9.39 -9.93 0.64
CA THR A 193 10.40 -10.97 0.84
C THR A 193 10.72 -11.16 2.32
N ALA A 194 10.94 -10.05 3.04
CA ALA A 194 11.13 -10.05 4.49
C ALA A 194 9.93 -10.69 5.22
N ALA A 195 8.73 -10.37 4.78
CA ALA A 195 7.50 -10.82 5.41
C ALA A 195 7.15 -12.28 5.06
N GLU A 196 7.19 -12.66 3.80
CA GLU A 196 6.68 -13.95 3.31
C GLU A 196 7.72 -15.08 3.43
N VAL A 197 9.02 -14.78 3.35
CA VAL A 197 10.08 -15.79 3.40
C VAL A 197 10.92 -15.68 4.66
N GLY A 198 11.37 -14.48 5.02
CA GLY A 198 12.19 -14.29 6.21
C GLY A 198 12.98 -13.00 6.16
N VAL A 199 13.30 -12.46 7.34
CA VAL A 199 13.99 -11.17 7.46
C VAL A 199 15.38 -11.20 6.85
N ARG A 200 16.07 -12.35 6.85
CA ARG A 200 17.38 -12.49 6.23
C ARG A 200 17.28 -12.33 4.72
N GLU A 201 16.37 -13.07 4.10
CA GLU A 201 16.12 -13.04 2.67
C GLU A 201 15.61 -11.66 2.22
N GLY A 202 14.85 -10.97 3.08
CA GLY A 202 14.48 -9.57 2.85
C GLY A 202 15.67 -8.62 2.84
N LEU A 203 16.63 -8.79 3.75
CA LEU A 203 17.87 -7.98 3.77
C LEU A 203 18.75 -8.29 2.55
N ASP A 204 18.87 -9.56 2.15
CA ASP A 204 19.61 -9.96 0.96
C ASP A 204 18.95 -9.38 -0.32
N ALA A 205 17.62 -9.39 -0.39
CA ALA A 205 16.87 -8.74 -1.47
C ALA A 205 17.06 -7.23 -1.51
N LEU A 206 17.16 -6.56 -0.34
CA LEU A 206 17.44 -5.12 -0.26
C LEU A 206 18.84 -4.80 -0.81
N GLU A 207 19.86 -5.56 -0.37
CA GLU A 207 21.21 -5.38 -0.90
C GLU A 207 21.26 -5.62 -2.41
N LEU A 208 20.51 -6.60 -2.90
CA LEU A 208 20.43 -6.90 -4.33
C LEU A 208 19.78 -5.77 -5.11
N ALA A 209 18.69 -5.20 -4.60
CA ALA A 209 18.03 -4.05 -5.18
C ALA A 209 19.00 -2.86 -5.25
N ILE A 210 19.69 -2.51 -4.16
CA ILE A 210 20.66 -1.40 -4.13
C ILE A 210 21.81 -1.62 -5.13
N LYS A 211 22.26 -2.86 -5.33
CA LYS A 211 23.37 -3.18 -6.25
C LYS A 211 22.97 -3.17 -7.72
N ARG A 212 21.70 -3.45 -8.03
CA ARG A 212 21.22 -3.70 -9.41
C ARG A 212 20.30 -2.62 -9.95
N ALA A 213 19.59 -1.93 -9.06
CA ALA A 213 18.60 -0.92 -9.38
C ALA A 213 19.04 0.41 -8.80
N ASP A 214 18.81 1.51 -9.52
CA ASP A 214 19.05 2.87 -9.03
C ASP A 214 17.95 3.23 -8.02
N VAL A 215 18.09 2.76 -6.77
CA VAL A 215 17.13 2.93 -5.67
C VAL A 215 17.71 3.78 -4.52
N PRO A 216 17.90 5.10 -4.74
CA PRO A 216 18.64 5.97 -3.82
C PRO A 216 17.98 6.14 -2.44
N THR A 217 16.66 6.08 -2.33
CA THR A 217 15.92 6.10 -1.06
C THR A 217 16.20 4.83 -0.25
N LEU A 218 16.18 3.67 -0.90
CA LEU A 218 16.50 2.38 -0.27
C LEU A 218 17.97 2.32 0.16
N GLU A 219 18.88 2.79 -0.68
CA GLU A 219 20.30 2.91 -0.36
C GLU A 219 20.54 3.85 0.83
N ALA A 220 19.92 5.03 0.82
CA ALA A 220 20.00 5.96 1.93
C ALA A 220 19.45 5.37 3.24
N ALA A 221 18.33 4.63 3.18
CA ALA A 221 17.76 3.95 4.32
C ALA A 221 18.67 2.82 4.84
N TRP A 222 19.31 2.08 3.94
CA TRP A 222 20.28 1.03 4.25
C TRP A 222 21.55 1.59 4.90
N HIS A 223 22.02 2.77 4.51
CA HIS A 223 23.18 3.38 5.16
C HIS A 223 22.83 4.19 6.41
N GLY A 224 21.54 4.52 6.61
CA GLY A 224 21.05 5.28 7.76
C GLY A 224 20.49 4.45 8.93
N TRP A 225 20.30 3.13 8.77
CA TRP A 225 19.56 2.34 9.77
C TRP A 225 20.26 2.28 11.14
N ASP A 226 21.59 2.32 11.19
CA ASP A 226 22.38 2.29 12.44
C ASP A 226 22.15 3.55 13.31
N ARG A 227 21.67 4.64 12.70
CA ARG A 227 21.27 5.88 13.37
C ARG A 227 19.84 5.88 13.89
N SER A 228 19.05 4.82 13.68
CA SER A 228 17.67 4.79 14.18
C SER A 228 17.56 4.29 15.65
N TRP A 229 16.44 4.50 16.33
CA TRP A 229 16.31 4.12 17.75
C TRP A 229 16.38 2.59 17.95
N PRO A 230 16.94 2.08 19.07
CA PRO A 230 16.93 0.66 19.37
C PRO A 230 15.50 0.12 19.43
N ALA A 231 15.31 -1.12 18.97
CA ALA A 231 14.03 -1.79 19.02
C ALA A 231 13.56 -1.94 20.47
N ARG A 232 12.27 -1.68 20.73
CA ARG A 232 11.63 -2.05 21.99
C ARG A 232 11.48 -3.57 22.06
N GLY A 233 11.41 -4.14 23.26
CA GLY A 233 11.23 -5.59 23.45
C GLY A 233 12.52 -6.41 23.56
N LEU A 234 13.70 -5.77 23.61
CA LEU A 234 14.97 -6.46 23.83
C LEU A 234 15.23 -6.86 25.30
N ASP A 235 14.25 -6.67 26.17
CA ASP A 235 14.32 -7.05 27.58
C ASP A 235 13.26 -8.10 27.90
N SER A 236 13.72 -9.30 28.26
CA SER A 236 12.89 -10.41 28.74
C SER A 236 12.77 -10.44 30.26
N GLY A 237 13.57 -9.63 30.98
CA GLY A 237 13.77 -9.73 32.42
C GLY A 237 14.72 -10.86 32.87
N ARG A 238 15.37 -11.58 31.94
CA ARG A 238 16.50 -12.48 32.23
C ARG A 238 17.82 -11.69 32.13
N THR A 239 18.70 -12.08 31.21
CA THR A 239 19.99 -11.44 31.00
C THR A 239 19.83 -10.30 30.00
N PRO A 240 20.07 -9.03 30.43
CA PRO A 240 20.10 -7.93 29.49
C PRO A 240 21.26 -8.14 28.50
N LEU A 241 21.05 -7.77 27.23
CA LEU A 241 22.15 -7.79 26.27
C LEU A 241 23.34 -6.96 26.80
N PRO A 242 24.60 -7.34 26.55
CA PRO A 242 25.75 -6.58 27.02
C PRO A 242 25.69 -5.10 26.63
N LYS A 243 26.26 -4.20 27.47
CA LYS A 243 26.23 -2.74 27.23
C LYS A 243 26.90 -2.31 25.91
N GLY A 244 27.76 -3.16 25.34
CA GLY A 244 28.39 -2.97 24.03
C GLY A 244 27.78 -3.81 22.90
N ASP A 245 26.67 -4.51 23.15
CA ASP A 245 26.03 -5.30 22.10
C ASP A 245 25.49 -4.37 21.01
N ALA A 246 25.82 -4.66 19.76
CA ALA A 246 25.36 -3.89 18.61
C ALA A 246 23.82 -3.83 18.52
N LEU A 247 23.11 -4.80 19.09
CA LEU A 247 21.66 -4.79 19.19
C LEU A 247 21.11 -3.74 20.17
N ARG A 248 21.92 -3.35 21.16
CA ARG A 248 21.58 -2.36 22.21
C ARG A 248 22.09 -0.95 21.93
N ALA A 249 23.07 -0.82 21.04
CA ALA A 249 23.74 0.46 20.80
C ALA A 249 22.70 1.55 20.49
N PRO A 250 22.64 2.65 21.28
CA PRO A 250 21.81 3.78 20.93
C PRO A 250 22.28 4.35 19.58
N PRO A 251 21.40 5.04 18.84
CA PRO A 251 21.78 5.67 17.58
C PRO A 251 23.00 6.55 17.78
N GLN A 252 23.99 6.44 16.88
CA GLN A 252 25.29 7.09 17.07
C GLN A 252 25.27 8.63 16.95
N ARG A 253 24.13 9.30 16.65
CA ARG A 253 24.01 10.76 16.61
C ARG A 253 22.53 11.21 16.66
N GLY A 254 22.29 12.39 17.24
CA GLY A 254 20.98 12.94 17.61
C GLY A 254 19.97 13.06 16.46
N LEU A 255 19.11 12.06 16.31
CA LEU A 255 17.82 12.23 15.68
C LEU A 255 16.89 12.93 16.66
N ASP A 256 16.42 14.13 16.29
CA ASP A 256 15.34 14.79 16.99
C ASP A 256 14.09 13.89 16.97
N ALA A 257 13.56 13.62 18.17
CA ALA A 257 12.43 12.70 18.37
C ALA A 257 11.10 13.20 17.76
N THR A 258 11.10 14.35 17.09
CA THR A 258 9.94 14.97 16.44
C THR A 258 9.66 14.44 15.03
N ALA A 259 10.57 13.68 14.42
CA ALA A 259 10.44 13.10 13.06
C ALA A 259 9.36 11.98 12.92
N GLY A 260 8.43 11.88 13.88
CA GLY A 260 7.30 10.96 13.85
C GLY A 260 5.94 11.64 13.63
N GLN A 261 5.87 12.98 13.61
CA GLN A 261 4.72 13.67 13.06
C GLN A 261 4.96 13.80 11.56
N GLU A 262 4.18 13.07 10.75
CA GLU A 262 4.05 13.39 9.33
C GLU A 262 3.81 14.91 9.26
N PRO A 263 4.62 15.67 8.50
CA PRO A 263 4.26 17.04 8.23
C PRO A 263 2.85 16.98 7.66
N LEU A 264 1.89 17.60 8.36
CA LEU A 264 0.58 17.86 7.82
C LEU A 264 0.85 18.67 6.55
N VAL A 265 0.85 17.99 5.41
CA VAL A 265 1.02 18.62 4.10
C VAL A 265 0.04 19.78 4.08
N SER A 266 0.59 21.00 4.02
CA SER A 266 -0.21 22.20 4.12
C SER A 266 -1.26 22.14 3.00
N GLN A 267 -2.52 22.48 3.32
CA GLN A 267 -3.58 22.42 2.32
C GLN A 267 -3.51 23.56 1.29
N ASP A 268 -2.57 24.50 1.46
CA ASP A 268 -2.50 25.76 0.71
C ASP A 268 -1.50 25.70 -0.44
N GLU A 269 -1.77 24.88 -1.47
CA GLU A 269 -0.87 24.73 -2.64
C GLU A 269 -1.67 24.65 -3.95
N HIS A 270 -2.24 25.78 -4.36
CA HIS A 270 -2.77 25.96 -5.72
C HIS A 270 -1.67 26.12 -6.78
N ASP A 271 -0.42 26.41 -6.37
CA ASP A 271 0.71 26.66 -7.27
C ASP A 271 1.53 25.40 -7.64
N GLU A 272 1.34 24.25 -6.96
CA GLU A 272 2.08 23.00 -7.26
C GLU A 272 1.57 22.24 -8.50
N ARG A 273 0.56 22.76 -9.21
CA ARG A 273 -0.04 22.06 -10.35
C ARG A 273 0.89 21.98 -11.57
N LEU A 274 1.93 22.82 -11.65
CA LEU A 274 2.78 22.95 -12.83
C LEU A 274 4.22 22.42 -12.64
N ASP A 275 4.64 22.16 -11.41
CA ASP A 275 5.88 21.46 -11.11
C ASP A 275 5.55 20.38 -10.10
N PRO A 276 4.94 19.27 -10.56
CA PRO A 276 4.46 18.27 -9.65
C PRO A 276 5.66 17.75 -8.86
N SER A 277 5.60 17.88 -7.54
CA SER A 277 6.66 17.36 -6.69
C SER A 277 6.97 15.93 -7.10
N ARG A 278 8.25 15.64 -7.37
CA ARG A 278 8.76 14.30 -7.72
C ARG A 278 8.35 13.21 -6.71
N GLU A 279 7.78 13.61 -5.59
CA GLU A 279 7.40 12.82 -4.42
C GLU A 279 5.98 12.24 -4.52
N SER A 280 5.50 11.89 -5.71
CA SER A 280 4.16 11.31 -5.88
C SER A 280 3.98 9.99 -5.12
N VAL A 281 5.07 9.28 -4.82
CA VAL A 281 5.12 8.18 -3.86
C VAL A 281 6.22 8.47 -2.84
N TYR A 282 5.83 8.98 -1.67
CA TYR A 282 6.78 9.29 -0.62
C TYR A 282 7.19 8.01 0.14
N LEU A 283 8.35 7.46 -0.23
CA LEU A 283 9.05 6.48 0.59
C LEU A 283 9.85 7.23 1.66
N HIS A 284 9.37 7.21 2.89
CA HIS A 284 10.04 7.91 3.98
C HIS A 284 11.33 7.18 4.37
N VAL A 285 12.50 7.74 3.99
CA VAL A 285 13.83 7.17 4.26
C VAL A 285 13.97 6.72 5.71
N ASP A 286 13.68 7.58 6.70
CA ASP A 286 13.81 7.20 8.12
C ASP A 286 12.85 6.08 8.56
N ALA A 287 11.66 5.98 7.97
CA ALA A 287 10.72 4.92 8.29
C ALA A 287 11.23 3.57 7.76
N ILE A 288 11.78 3.57 6.54
CA ILE A 288 12.45 2.40 5.95
C ILE A 288 13.69 2.04 6.76
N ALA A 289 14.53 3.01 7.12
CA ALA A 289 15.73 2.79 7.92
C ALA A 289 15.40 2.14 9.28
N ARG A 290 14.33 2.60 9.95
CA ARG A 290 13.79 1.96 11.17
C ARG A 290 13.34 0.53 10.91
N GLN A 291 12.66 0.27 9.80
CA GLN A 291 12.21 -1.06 9.41
C GLN A 291 13.38 -2.01 9.13
N VAL A 292 14.37 -1.57 8.34
CA VAL A 292 15.62 -2.28 8.06
C VAL A 292 16.37 -2.59 9.36
N ARG A 293 16.49 -1.63 10.29
CA ARG A 293 17.12 -1.90 11.60
C ARG A 293 16.44 -3.04 12.34
N ARG A 294 15.09 -3.07 12.34
CA ARG A 294 14.34 -4.14 13.01
C ARG A 294 14.59 -5.48 12.36
N TRP A 295 14.62 -5.55 11.03
CA TRP A 295 14.98 -6.77 10.30
C TRP A 295 16.39 -7.24 10.62
N THR A 296 17.37 -6.34 10.64
CA THR A 296 18.75 -6.66 11.03
C THR A 296 18.85 -7.20 12.46
N ILE A 297 18.11 -6.59 13.41
CA ILE A 297 18.06 -7.08 14.79
C ILE A 297 17.43 -8.47 14.86
N LEU A 298 16.27 -8.67 14.21
CA LEU A 298 15.59 -9.98 14.17
C LEU A 298 16.48 -11.06 13.55
N ALA A 299 17.09 -10.78 12.40
CA ALA A 299 17.97 -11.72 11.71
C ALA A 299 19.18 -12.11 12.55
N ARG A 300 19.73 -11.19 13.36
CA ARG A 300 20.83 -11.46 14.29
C ARG A 300 20.37 -12.24 15.52
N LEU A 301 19.18 -11.97 16.07
CA LEU A 301 18.62 -12.74 17.18
C LEU A 301 18.37 -14.19 16.76
N GLU A 302 17.77 -14.39 15.59
CA GLU A 302 17.51 -15.72 15.01
C GLU A 302 18.81 -16.48 14.74
N GLU A 303 19.84 -15.82 14.20
CA GLU A 303 21.15 -16.41 13.97
C GLU A 303 21.82 -16.86 15.28
N ARG A 304 21.86 -15.98 16.29
CA ARG A 304 22.42 -16.32 17.61
C ARG A 304 21.65 -17.47 18.25
N ALA A 305 20.33 -17.45 18.22
CA ALA A 305 19.49 -18.49 18.82
C ALA A 305 19.81 -19.90 18.28
N ARG A 306 20.25 -20.03 17.03
CA ARG A 306 20.66 -21.33 16.43
C ARG A 306 21.96 -21.88 17.01
N HIS A 307 22.83 -21.05 17.58
CA HIS A 307 24.14 -21.43 18.08
C HIS A 307 24.24 -21.47 19.61
N GLU A 308 23.24 -20.94 20.31
CA GLU A 308 23.24 -20.85 21.75
C GLU A 308 22.66 -22.09 22.44
N ARG A 309 22.99 -22.25 23.73
CA ARG A 309 22.40 -23.29 24.58
C ARG A 309 20.94 -22.96 24.89
N ARG A 310 20.21 -23.96 25.40
CA ARG A 310 18.75 -23.88 25.64
C ARG A 310 18.31 -22.60 26.35
N TYR A 311 18.95 -22.22 27.46
CA TYR A 311 18.53 -21.07 28.26
C TYR A 311 18.70 -19.74 27.52
N GLU A 312 19.86 -19.52 26.90
CA GLU A 312 20.11 -18.32 26.09
C GLU A 312 19.28 -18.31 24.81
N ARG A 313 19.06 -19.47 24.18
CA ARG A 313 18.20 -19.63 23.01
C ARG A 313 16.76 -19.21 23.29
N GLU A 314 16.17 -19.73 24.37
CA GLU A 314 14.81 -19.38 24.81
C GLU A 314 14.65 -17.86 24.98
N ASP A 315 15.65 -17.22 25.61
CA ASP A 315 15.66 -15.78 25.84
C ASP A 315 15.72 -14.96 24.53
N LEU A 316 16.52 -15.41 23.56
CA LEU A 316 16.63 -14.78 22.24
C LEU A 316 15.36 -14.96 21.40
N GLU A 317 14.74 -16.15 21.42
CA GLU A 317 13.46 -16.43 20.75
C GLU A 317 12.34 -15.56 21.33
N TYR A 318 12.27 -15.43 22.65
CA TYR A 318 11.32 -14.53 23.31
C TYR A 318 11.53 -13.07 22.89
N LYS A 319 12.78 -12.58 22.91
CA LYS A 319 13.11 -11.19 22.48
C LYS A 319 12.73 -10.93 21.03
N ALA A 320 12.93 -11.91 20.13
CA ALA A 320 12.51 -11.79 18.74
C ALA A 320 10.98 -11.65 18.62
N ALA A 321 10.22 -12.47 19.34
CA ALA A 321 8.76 -12.36 19.40
C ALA A 321 8.29 -11.02 20.01
N ALA A 322 8.98 -10.54 21.04
CA ALA A 322 8.67 -9.26 21.70
C ALA A 322 8.88 -8.05 20.78
N ILE A 323 9.91 -8.05 19.92
CA ILE A 323 10.11 -7.00 18.90
C ILE A 323 8.89 -6.94 17.97
N LEU A 324 8.40 -8.08 17.49
CA LEU A 324 7.22 -8.15 16.63
C LEU A 324 5.97 -7.60 17.34
N TYR A 325 5.82 -7.85 18.64
CA TYR A 325 4.70 -7.31 19.41
C TYR A 325 4.79 -5.78 19.59
N HIS A 326 5.95 -5.28 20.01
CA HIS A 326 6.11 -3.88 20.37
C HIS A 326 6.16 -2.94 19.17
N ASP A 327 6.44 -3.45 17.98
CA ASP A 327 6.67 -2.62 16.81
C ASP A 327 5.83 -3.04 15.60
N ARG A 328 4.73 -2.31 15.40
CA ARG A 328 3.86 -2.48 14.22
C ARG A 328 4.60 -2.23 12.91
N GLY A 329 5.65 -1.40 12.92
CA GLY A 329 6.41 -1.03 11.73
C GLY A 329 7.41 -2.07 11.24
N VAL A 330 7.49 -3.27 11.85
CA VAL A 330 8.40 -4.33 11.38
C VAL A 330 8.01 -4.79 9.98
N PHE A 331 6.73 -5.07 9.70
CA PHE A 331 6.30 -5.49 8.37
C PHE A 331 5.19 -4.62 7.79
N TRP A 332 4.60 -3.72 8.59
CA TRP A 332 3.61 -2.79 8.08
C TRP A 332 4.26 -1.86 7.03
N PRO A 333 3.62 -1.64 5.88
CA PRO A 333 4.21 -0.80 4.85
C PRO A 333 4.39 0.65 5.29
N VAL A 334 5.44 1.32 4.79
CA VAL A 334 5.82 2.69 5.19
C VAL A 334 5.65 3.73 4.07
N TYR A 335 4.94 3.41 2.99
CA TYR A 335 4.67 4.31 1.86
C TYR A 335 3.59 5.39 2.15
N GLY A 336 3.63 6.01 3.33
CA GLY A 336 2.84 7.19 3.72
C GLY A 336 1.32 7.04 3.55
N TRP A 337 0.69 8.09 3.01
CA TRP A 337 -0.78 8.22 2.82
C TRP A 337 -1.42 7.08 2.02
N TYR A 338 -0.65 6.39 1.18
CA TYR A 338 -1.13 5.25 0.40
C TYR A 338 -1.42 4.02 1.25
N GLY A 339 -0.72 3.85 2.39
CA GLY A 339 -1.02 2.79 3.35
C GLY A 339 -2.36 3.01 4.06
N SER A 340 -2.69 4.27 4.36
CA SER A 340 -3.93 4.65 5.04
C SER A 340 -5.17 4.52 4.13
N ASN A 341 -5.00 4.76 2.83
CA ASN A 341 -6.07 4.63 1.83
C ASN A 341 -6.03 3.34 1.03
N LEU A 342 -5.18 2.39 1.44
CA LEU A 342 -5.07 1.10 0.80
C LEU A 342 -6.46 0.45 0.67
N GLY A 343 -7.32 0.56 1.69
CA GLY A 343 -8.70 0.06 1.65
C GLY A 343 -9.60 0.69 0.57
N HIS A 344 -9.41 1.98 0.24
CA HIS A 344 -10.18 2.64 -0.81
C HIS A 344 -9.86 2.04 -2.19
N TRP A 345 -8.57 1.92 -2.51
CA TRP A 345 -8.11 1.38 -3.80
C TRP A 345 -8.38 -0.11 -3.91
N LEU A 346 -8.30 -0.80 -2.79
CA LEU A 346 -8.65 -2.19 -2.70
C LEU A 346 -10.16 -2.44 -2.86
N ALA A 347 -11.02 -1.52 -2.42
CA ALA A 347 -12.46 -1.60 -2.71
C ALA A 347 -12.76 -1.47 -4.22
N GLU A 348 -11.95 -0.73 -4.97
CA GLU A 348 -12.06 -0.66 -6.44
C GLU A 348 -11.77 -2.02 -7.07
N ALA A 349 -10.67 -2.67 -6.70
CA ALA A 349 -10.33 -4.02 -7.17
C ALA A 349 -11.35 -5.08 -6.72
N TRP A 350 -11.86 -4.99 -5.49
CA TRP A 350 -12.89 -5.89 -4.96
C TRP A 350 -14.16 -5.90 -5.84
N ARG A 351 -14.59 -4.75 -6.38
CA ARG A 351 -15.81 -4.65 -7.20
C ARG A 351 -15.75 -5.47 -8.47
N HIS A 352 -14.55 -5.73 -9.00
CA HIS A 352 -14.37 -6.41 -10.26
C HIS A 352 -14.16 -7.92 -10.10
N ASP A 353 -13.39 -8.34 -9.09
CA ASP A 353 -13.18 -9.76 -8.80
C ASP A 353 -12.94 -10.02 -7.30
N PRO A 354 -14.01 -10.26 -6.52
CA PRO A 354 -13.93 -10.36 -5.06
C PRO A 354 -13.04 -11.50 -4.54
N ALA A 355 -12.96 -12.63 -5.24
CA ALA A 355 -12.40 -13.85 -4.66
C ALA A 355 -10.85 -13.88 -4.65
N PRO A 356 -10.13 -13.62 -5.76
CA PRO A 356 -8.68 -13.44 -5.75
C PRO A 356 -8.27 -12.29 -4.84
N PHE A 357 -9.07 -11.23 -4.86
CA PHE A 357 -8.88 -10.07 -4.02
C PHE A 357 -8.90 -10.45 -2.53
N GLN A 358 -9.96 -11.13 -2.07
CA GLN A 358 -10.11 -11.50 -0.67
C GLN A 358 -8.92 -12.33 -0.18
N ARG A 359 -8.49 -13.33 -0.98
CA ARG A 359 -7.31 -14.15 -0.66
C ARG A 359 -6.04 -13.31 -0.56
N GLY A 360 -5.85 -12.39 -1.49
CA GLY A 360 -4.71 -11.46 -1.48
C GLY A 360 -4.71 -10.57 -0.24
N ALA A 361 -5.87 -10.08 0.17
CA ALA A 361 -6.01 -9.17 1.31
C ALA A 361 -5.78 -9.92 2.62
N GLU A 362 -6.29 -11.15 2.73
CA GLU A 362 -5.99 -12.05 3.85
C GLU A 362 -4.50 -12.36 3.94
N ARG A 363 -3.83 -12.66 2.81
CA ARG A 363 -2.38 -12.84 2.76
C ARG A 363 -1.64 -11.58 3.21
N PHE A 364 -1.98 -10.41 2.66
CA PHE A 364 -1.35 -9.14 3.02
C PHE A 364 -1.47 -8.85 4.52
N MET A 365 -2.64 -9.09 5.10
CA MET A 365 -2.87 -8.90 6.53
C MET A 365 -2.06 -9.90 7.36
N ALA A 366 -2.08 -11.18 6.99
CA ALA A 366 -1.30 -12.23 7.64
C ALA A 366 0.21 -11.93 7.66
N THR A 367 0.75 -11.35 6.59
CA THR A 367 2.19 -11.12 6.44
C THR A 367 2.63 -9.77 7.02
N SER A 368 1.76 -8.75 6.97
CA SER A 368 2.09 -7.37 7.34
C SER A 368 1.71 -6.98 8.77
N GLN A 369 0.81 -7.73 9.43
CA GLN A 369 0.46 -7.47 10.82
C GLN A 369 1.47 -8.11 11.77
N SER A 370 2.39 -7.29 12.31
CA SER A 370 3.40 -7.76 13.26
C SER A 370 2.80 -8.49 14.47
N TRP A 371 1.59 -8.15 14.93
CA TRP A 371 0.95 -8.81 16.07
C TRP A 371 0.49 -10.25 15.78
N GLN A 372 0.03 -10.56 14.57
CA GLN A 372 -0.30 -11.94 14.19
C GLN A 372 0.98 -12.80 14.15
N ARG A 373 2.08 -12.22 13.67
CA ARG A 373 3.38 -12.88 13.66
C ARG A 373 3.96 -13.05 15.07
N ALA A 374 3.82 -12.03 15.91
CA ALA A 374 4.22 -12.09 17.31
C ALA A 374 3.45 -13.19 18.05
N LEU A 375 2.14 -13.27 17.82
CA LEU A 375 1.29 -14.34 18.36
C LEU A 375 1.78 -15.72 17.91
N ALA A 376 2.06 -15.91 16.62
CA ALA A 376 2.60 -17.17 16.10
C ALA A 376 4.00 -17.49 16.67
N ALA A 377 4.85 -16.48 16.84
CA ALA A 377 6.20 -16.65 17.40
C ALA A 377 6.16 -17.02 18.89
N PHE A 378 5.32 -16.37 19.69
CA PHE A 378 5.11 -16.75 21.09
C PHE A 378 4.45 -18.12 21.24
N GLY A 379 3.53 -18.49 20.34
CA GLY A 379 2.94 -19.83 20.29
C GLY A 379 4.01 -20.90 20.10
N ARG A 380 4.84 -20.78 19.05
CA ARG A 380 5.97 -21.71 18.83
C ARG A 380 6.94 -21.74 20.01
N PHE A 381 7.25 -20.58 20.59
CA PHE A 381 8.11 -20.52 21.77
C PHE A 381 7.56 -21.36 22.94
N LEU A 382 6.25 -21.33 23.19
CA LEU A 382 5.59 -22.11 24.24
C LEU A 382 5.50 -23.61 23.89
N ASP A 383 5.30 -23.94 22.61
CA ASP A 383 5.26 -25.32 22.14
C ASP A 383 6.64 -25.99 22.31
N ASP A 384 7.71 -25.27 21.96
CA ASP A 384 9.09 -25.75 22.05
C ASP A 384 9.63 -25.71 23.49
N ASN A 385 9.12 -24.78 24.33
CA ASN A 385 9.64 -24.52 25.67
C ASN A 385 8.53 -24.38 26.73
N PRO A 386 7.68 -25.41 26.95
CA PRO A 386 6.51 -25.32 27.83
C PRO A 386 6.86 -25.04 29.30
N ASP A 387 8.03 -25.50 29.74
CA ASP A 387 8.55 -25.37 31.12
C ASP A 387 9.47 -24.15 31.30
N SER A 388 9.58 -23.28 30.30
CA SER A 388 10.43 -22.10 30.39
C SER A 388 9.97 -21.16 31.51
N ASP A 389 10.90 -20.54 32.25
CA ASP A 389 10.57 -19.49 33.23
C ASP A 389 9.97 -18.21 32.59
N LEU A 390 9.96 -18.12 31.24
CA LEU A 390 9.32 -17.08 30.45
C LEU A 390 7.92 -17.49 29.95
N ALA A 391 7.46 -18.69 30.26
CA ALA A 391 6.22 -19.23 29.70
C ALA A 391 4.97 -18.46 30.16
N ASP A 392 5.00 -17.84 31.35
CA ASP A 392 3.94 -16.94 31.82
C ASP A 392 3.94 -15.61 31.05
N LYS A 393 5.11 -14.99 30.85
CA LYS A 393 5.31 -13.76 30.08
C LYS A 393 4.94 -13.94 28.61
N ALA A 394 5.30 -15.07 28.01
CA ALA A 394 4.96 -15.38 26.62
C ALA A 394 3.44 -15.50 26.45
N ARG A 395 2.75 -16.25 27.33
CA ARG A 395 1.28 -16.33 27.33
C ARG A 395 0.63 -14.96 27.56
N PHE A 396 1.14 -14.17 28.49
CA PHE A 396 0.64 -12.81 28.73
C PHE A 396 0.80 -11.95 27.48
N SER A 397 1.95 -12.03 26.81
CA SER A 397 2.25 -11.29 25.58
C SER A 397 1.37 -11.74 24.41
N MET A 398 1.04 -13.03 24.29
CA MET A 398 0.02 -13.52 23.34
C MET A 398 -1.35 -12.89 23.62
N GLY A 399 -1.77 -12.81 24.89
CA GLY A 399 -3.00 -12.13 25.27
C GLY A 399 -2.99 -10.64 24.91
N LEU A 400 -1.82 -9.96 25.03
CA LEU A 400 -1.67 -8.58 24.57
C LEU A 400 -1.71 -8.46 23.03
N CYS A 401 -1.15 -9.43 22.28
CA CYS A 401 -1.27 -9.49 20.82
C CYS A 401 -2.73 -9.61 20.41
N TRP A 402 -3.48 -10.54 21.02
CA TRP A 402 -4.92 -10.69 20.77
C TRP A 402 -5.70 -9.41 21.07
N ARG A 403 -5.40 -8.73 22.17
CA ARG A 403 -6.00 -7.43 22.47
C ARG A 403 -5.71 -6.41 21.36
N ARG A 404 -4.47 -6.32 20.89
CA ARG A 404 -4.12 -5.40 19.80
C ARG A 404 -4.87 -5.75 18.52
N LEU A 405 -5.07 -7.03 18.22
CA LEU A 405 -5.86 -7.47 17.08
C LEU A 405 -7.35 -7.11 17.24
N ALA A 406 -7.92 -7.22 18.43
CA ALA A 406 -9.28 -6.77 18.72
C ALA A 406 -9.43 -5.24 18.54
N ASP A 407 -8.46 -4.47 19.06
CA ASP A 407 -8.44 -3.01 18.98
C ASP A 407 -8.20 -2.51 17.54
N ALA A 408 -7.30 -3.19 16.81
CA ALA A 408 -6.90 -2.83 15.47
C ALA A 408 -7.76 -3.44 14.36
N ALA A 409 -8.74 -4.30 14.71
CA ALA A 409 -9.68 -4.90 13.78
C ALA A 409 -10.15 -3.82 12.78
N PRO A 410 -9.72 -3.94 11.52
CA PRO A 410 -9.55 -2.82 10.61
C PRO A 410 -10.92 -2.25 10.30
N ARG A 411 -11.30 -1.17 11.00
CA ARG A 411 -12.62 -0.54 10.84
C ARG A 411 -12.96 -0.12 9.40
N HIS A 412 -12.01 -0.17 8.47
CA HIS A 412 -12.12 0.49 7.17
C HIS A 412 -11.46 -0.21 5.98
N LEU A 413 -10.77 -1.35 6.14
CA LEU A 413 -9.97 -1.85 5.01
C LEU A 413 -10.69 -2.84 4.09
N PHE A 414 -11.45 -3.84 4.58
CA PHE A 414 -11.86 -4.98 3.71
C PHE A 414 -13.21 -5.63 3.94
N THR A 415 -13.93 -5.30 5.00
CA THR A 415 -14.92 -6.22 5.56
C THR A 415 -16.22 -5.52 5.88
N SER A 416 -17.33 -6.24 5.66
CA SER A 416 -18.61 -5.84 6.24
C SER A 416 -18.46 -5.74 7.76
N SER A 417 -19.31 -4.91 8.39
CA SER A 417 -19.30 -4.76 9.86
C SER A 417 -19.39 -6.09 10.60
N GLU A 418 -19.98 -7.12 9.97
CA GLU A 418 -20.16 -8.46 10.56
C GLU A 418 -18.86 -9.28 10.62
N LEU A 419 -18.04 -9.27 9.56
CA LEU A 419 -16.75 -9.96 9.58
C LEU A 419 -15.77 -9.31 10.56
N ASP A 420 -15.83 -7.98 10.69
CA ASP A 420 -15.10 -7.23 11.71
C ASP A 420 -15.55 -7.62 13.12
N ASP A 421 -16.85 -7.79 13.32
CA ASP A 421 -17.43 -8.19 14.59
C ASP A 421 -17.00 -9.61 14.99
N ALA A 422 -17.04 -10.58 14.07
CA ALA A 422 -16.58 -11.95 14.31
C ALA A 422 -15.09 -12.01 14.67
N ARG A 423 -14.23 -11.28 13.94
CA ARG A 423 -12.78 -11.22 14.23
C ARG A 423 -12.49 -10.58 15.58
N ARG A 424 -13.26 -9.58 15.99
CA ARG A 424 -13.11 -8.99 17.33
C ARG A 424 -13.55 -9.95 18.43
N ASP A 425 -14.61 -10.71 18.21
CA ASP A 425 -15.10 -11.69 19.18
C ASP A 425 -14.09 -12.86 19.31
N GLU A 426 -13.52 -13.33 18.20
CA GLU A 426 -12.40 -14.28 18.19
C GLU A 426 -11.19 -13.74 18.95
N ALA A 427 -10.76 -12.51 18.65
CA ALA A 427 -9.63 -11.91 19.32
C ALA A 427 -9.88 -11.74 20.83
N ALA A 428 -11.09 -11.34 21.24
CA ALA A 428 -11.48 -11.27 22.65
C ALA A 428 -11.43 -12.64 23.34
N ALA A 429 -11.90 -13.70 22.67
CA ALA A 429 -11.77 -15.07 23.17
C ALA A 429 -10.30 -15.49 23.32
N GLY A 430 -9.45 -15.12 22.38
CA GLY A 430 -7.99 -15.31 22.46
C GLY A 430 -7.37 -14.61 23.67
N VAL A 431 -7.77 -13.36 23.98
CA VAL A 431 -7.32 -12.68 25.21
C VAL A 431 -7.73 -13.46 26.45
N ILE A 432 -8.99 -13.88 26.53
CA ILE A 432 -9.53 -14.62 27.69
C ILE A 432 -8.79 -15.94 27.88
N ALA A 433 -8.52 -16.67 26.79
CA ALA A 433 -7.81 -17.94 26.84
C ALA A 433 -6.38 -17.75 27.38
N CYS A 434 -5.57 -16.91 26.74
CA CYS A 434 -4.17 -16.70 27.12
C CYS A 434 -4.03 -16.12 28.53
N MET A 435 -4.80 -15.09 28.87
CA MET A 435 -4.76 -14.46 30.20
C MET A 435 -5.31 -15.39 31.28
N GLY A 436 -6.32 -16.20 30.96
CA GLY A 436 -6.87 -17.20 31.86
C GLY A 436 -5.91 -18.35 32.16
N GLU A 437 -5.00 -18.69 31.23
CA GLU A 437 -3.92 -19.62 31.53
C GLU A 437 -2.88 -19.03 32.47
N VAL A 438 -2.47 -17.76 32.27
CA VAL A 438 -1.54 -17.08 33.19
C VAL A 438 -2.11 -17.06 34.61
N ALA A 439 -3.36 -16.62 34.77
CA ALA A 439 -3.99 -16.52 36.09
C ALA A 439 -4.19 -17.88 36.79
N ARG A 440 -4.42 -18.98 36.03
CA ARG A 440 -4.67 -20.31 36.60
C ARG A 440 -3.40 -21.11 36.87
N HIS A 441 -2.47 -21.11 35.91
CA HIS A 441 -1.30 -21.99 35.95
C HIS A 441 -0.05 -21.28 36.50
N HIS A 442 -0.07 -19.95 36.57
CA HIS A 442 1.05 -19.15 37.09
C HIS A 442 0.58 -18.13 38.15
N PRO A 443 -0.13 -18.56 39.22
CA PRO A 443 -0.66 -17.63 40.23
C PRO A 443 0.43 -16.85 40.98
N GLN A 444 1.66 -17.36 41.01
CA GLN A 444 2.84 -16.69 41.57
C GLN A 444 3.46 -15.64 40.63
N SER A 445 3.06 -15.62 39.35
CA SER A 445 3.57 -14.64 38.39
C SER A 445 3.14 -13.23 38.82
N PRO A 446 4.02 -12.21 38.72
CA PRO A 446 3.63 -10.82 38.93
C PRO A 446 2.57 -10.35 37.92
N LEU A 447 2.31 -11.11 36.86
CA LEU A 447 1.32 -10.82 35.82
C LEU A 447 -0.06 -11.44 36.09
N ALA A 448 -0.19 -12.33 37.08
CA ALA A 448 -1.41 -13.10 37.32
C ALA A 448 -2.63 -12.23 37.62
N ASP A 449 -2.46 -11.20 38.46
CA ASP A 449 -3.52 -10.27 38.83
C ASP A 449 -4.02 -9.43 37.64
N ASP A 450 -3.08 -8.94 36.82
CA ASP A 450 -3.42 -8.21 35.59
C ASP A 450 -4.14 -9.12 34.59
N ALA A 451 -3.67 -10.36 34.45
CA ALA A 451 -4.30 -11.35 33.58
C ALA A 451 -5.73 -11.67 34.04
N ALA A 452 -5.95 -11.88 35.34
CA ALA A 452 -7.26 -12.11 35.92
C ALA A 452 -8.22 -10.94 35.67
N ARG A 453 -7.75 -9.70 35.86
CA ARG A 453 -8.53 -8.49 35.54
C ARG A 453 -8.90 -8.42 34.05
N ALA A 454 -7.96 -8.72 33.16
CA ALA A 454 -8.20 -8.74 31.73
C ALA A 454 -9.28 -9.77 31.33
N VAL A 455 -9.25 -10.98 31.93
CA VAL A 455 -10.28 -12.01 31.71
C VAL A 455 -11.68 -11.50 32.07
N VAL A 456 -11.84 -10.88 33.24
CA VAL A 456 -13.12 -10.34 33.70
C VAL A 456 -13.62 -9.25 32.74
N TYR A 457 -12.74 -8.34 32.34
CA TYR A 457 -13.06 -7.26 31.41
C TYR A 457 -13.57 -7.80 30.06
N TRP A 458 -12.81 -8.70 29.43
CA TRP A 458 -13.14 -9.18 28.08
C TRP A 458 -14.37 -10.10 28.06
N ARG A 459 -14.61 -10.89 29.11
CA ARG A 459 -15.88 -11.63 29.29
C ARG A 459 -17.07 -10.68 29.36
N THR A 460 -16.96 -9.66 30.20
CA THR A 460 -18.02 -8.63 30.34
C THR A 460 -18.26 -7.91 29.02
N TRP A 461 -17.22 -7.64 28.25
CA TRP A 461 -17.31 -7.01 26.93
C TRP A 461 -18.05 -7.91 25.92
N LEU A 462 -17.70 -9.19 25.83
CA LEU A 462 -18.39 -10.18 24.98
C LEU A 462 -19.87 -10.31 25.36
N ASP A 463 -20.19 -10.40 26.65
CA ASP A 463 -21.57 -10.48 27.13
C ASP A 463 -22.41 -9.25 26.72
N ARG A 464 -21.82 -8.05 26.82
CA ARG A 464 -22.50 -6.82 26.39
C ARG A 464 -22.76 -6.83 24.88
N ARG A 465 -21.81 -7.30 24.08
CA ARG A 465 -21.99 -7.41 22.62
C ARG A 465 -23.03 -8.44 22.24
N ALA A 466 -23.02 -9.61 22.86
CA ALA A 466 -24.03 -10.65 22.65
C ALA A 466 -25.44 -10.11 22.95
N ARG A 467 -25.62 -9.39 24.07
CA ARG A 467 -26.90 -8.72 24.40
C ARG A 467 -27.27 -7.65 23.38
N ALA A 468 -26.31 -6.85 22.91
CA ALA A 468 -26.56 -5.84 21.90
C ALA A 468 -26.98 -6.45 20.55
N ALA A 469 -26.34 -7.55 20.14
CA ALA A 469 -26.70 -8.30 18.93
C ALA A 469 -28.11 -8.89 19.04
N GLN A 470 -28.45 -9.51 20.17
CA GLN A 470 -29.82 -10.00 20.46
C GLN A 470 -30.86 -8.88 20.40
N ALA A 471 -30.56 -7.72 21.00
CA ALA A 471 -31.45 -6.56 20.96
C ALA A 471 -31.66 -6.00 19.54
N ARG A 472 -30.62 -5.98 18.70
CA ARG A 472 -30.76 -5.60 17.27
C ARG A 472 -31.61 -6.61 16.52
N ALA A 473 -31.38 -7.90 16.72
CA ALA A 473 -32.16 -8.96 16.10
C ALA A 473 -33.64 -8.91 16.50
N ALA A 474 -33.96 -8.48 17.71
CA ALA A 474 -35.32 -8.29 18.19
C ALA A 474 -36.03 -7.06 17.62
N ARG A 475 -35.30 -6.03 17.14
CA ARG A 475 -35.86 -4.81 16.53
C ARG A 475 -36.00 -4.88 15.01
N GLY A 476 -35.26 -5.79 14.37
CA GLY A 476 -35.28 -6.00 12.91
C GLY A 476 -36.30 -7.05 12.44
N ARG A 477 -37.22 -7.46 13.32
CA ARG A 477 -38.43 -8.24 13.04
C ARG A 477 -39.61 -7.39 13.45
#